data_AF-A0A182SXC8-F1
#
_entry.id   AF-A0A182SXC8-F1
#
_cell.length_a   1.000
_cell.length_b   1.000
_cell.length_c   1.000
_cell.angle_alpha   90.00
_cell.angle_beta   90.00
_cell.angle_gamma   90.00
#
_symmetry.space_group_name_H-M   'P 1'
#
loop_
_entity.id
_entity.type
_entity.pdbx_description
1 polymer ?
#
loop_
_entity_poly.entity_id
_entity_poly.type
_entity_poly.pdbx_seq_one_letter_code
_entity_poly.pdbx_strand_id
1 'polypeptide(L)'
;MMMMMMMGGITTTLIGLLKTARLLRLVRVARKIDRYSEYGAAVLVLLMATFALIAHWLACIWYAIGNAERPLLKAKIGWLDALAQDTQEYYFPNNTGGGPSVKSRYVTALYFTFTSLTSVGFGNVAPNTDAEKIFTICVMLVGCKFYPGVTLALVF
;
A
#
# COMPACT_ATOMS: atom_id res chain seq x y z
N MET A 1 -2.64 -4.29 -9.61
CA MET A 1 -1.93 -4.37 -10.91
C MET A 1 -0.41 -4.11 -10.77
N MET A 2 0.06 -3.12 -10.00
CA MET A 2 1.51 -2.96 -9.71
C MET A 2 2.10 -4.06 -8.82
N MET A 3 1.32 -4.61 -7.87
CA MET A 3 1.77 -5.77 -7.07
C MET A 3 1.87 -7.07 -7.89
N MET A 4 1.06 -7.22 -8.95
CA MET A 4 1.24 -8.28 -9.95
C MET A 4 2.49 -8.07 -10.82
N MET A 5 3.02 -6.84 -10.91
CA MET A 5 4.24 -6.54 -11.67
C MET A 5 5.52 -6.81 -10.87
N MET A 6 5.50 -6.71 -9.53
CA MET A 6 6.71 -6.93 -8.72
C MET A 6 7.09 -8.41 -8.51
N MET A 7 6.19 -9.36 -8.75
CA MET A 7 6.53 -10.80 -8.71
C MET A 7 7.06 -11.34 -10.05
N GLY A 8 7.13 -10.52 -11.10
CA GLY A 8 7.49 -10.93 -12.47
C GLY A 8 8.89 -10.52 -12.93
N GLY A 9 9.94 -10.74 -12.13
CA GLY A 9 11.32 -10.65 -12.61
C GLY A 9 11.83 -9.24 -12.97
N ILE A 10 13.15 -9.12 -13.02
CA ILE A 10 13.93 -7.89 -13.30
C ILE A 10 13.43 -7.14 -14.56
N THR A 11 12.73 -7.80 -15.48
CA THR A 11 12.12 -7.24 -16.69
C THR A 11 10.93 -6.30 -16.44
N THR A 12 10.20 -6.42 -15.33
CA THR A 12 9.04 -5.54 -15.01
C THR A 12 9.45 -4.19 -14.45
N THR A 13 10.68 -4.03 -13.96
CA THR A 13 11.21 -2.74 -13.50
C THR A 13 11.37 -1.75 -14.67
N LEU A 14 11.84 -2.23 -15.82
CA LEU A 14 11.99 -1.45 -17.06
C LEU A 14 10.62 -1.05 -17.66
N ILE A 15 9.66 -1.97 -17.68
CA ILE A 15 8.29 -1.72 -18.17
C ILE A 15 7.51 -0.83 -17.19
N GLY A 16 7.79 -0.94 -15.89
CA GLY A 16 7.29 -0.06 -14.83
C GLY A 16 7.78 1.38 -14.99
N LEU A 17 9.06 1.58 -15.34
CA LEU A 17 9.62 2.89 -15.71
C LEU A 17 8.98 3.47 -17.00
N LEU A 18 8.68 2.64 -18.00
CA LEU A 18 7.90 3.09 -19.17
C LEU A 18 6.46 3.48 -18.80
N LYS A 19 5.89 2.90 -17.75
CA LYS A 19 4.59 3.33 -17.17
C LYS A 19 4.71 4.59 -16.32
N THR A 20 5.86 4.89 -15.69
CA THR A 20 6.08 6.21 -15.07
C THR A 20 6.19 7.31 -16.13
N ALA A 21 6.64 7.00 -17.36
CA ALA A 21 6.50 7.92 -18.50
C ALA A 21 5.03 8.17 -18.92
N ARG A 22 4.09 7.25 -18.63
CA ARG A 22 2.64 7.53 -18.71
C ARG A 22 2.15 8.44 -17.58
N LEU A 23 2.72 8.35 -16.38
CA LEU A 23 2.49 9.33 -15.30
C LEU A 23 2.98 10.73 -15.68
N LEU A 24 4.11 10.85 -16.40
CA LEU A 24 4.52 12.13 -17.01
C LEU A 24 3.47 12.67 -18.00
N ARG A 25 2.72 11.81 -18.70
CA ARG A 25 1.57 12.26 -19.51
C ARG A 25 0.42 12.79 -18.64
N LEU A 26 0.18 12.21 -17.46
CA LEU A 26 -0.76 12.77 -16.47
C LEU A 26 -0.30 14.14 -15.97
N VAL A 27 1.01 14.39 -15.80
CA VAL A 27 1.54 15.74 -15.52
C VAL A 27 1.25 16.71 -16.69
N ARG A 28 1.32 16.25 -17.94
CA ARG A 28 0.93 17.06 -19.11
C ARG A 28 -0.59 17.31 -19.20
N VAL A 29 -1.40 16.35 -18.76
CA VAL A 29 -2.87 16.48 -18.67
C VAL A 29 -3.27 17.39 -17.51
N ALA A 30 -2.58 17.31 -16.36
CA ALA A 30 -2.72 18.24 -15.24
C ALA A 30 -2.40 19.67 -15.68
N ARG A 31 -1.32 19.87 -16.46
CA ARG A 31 -0.99 21.17 -17.11
C ARG A 31 -2.02 21.64 -18.14
N LYS A 32 -2.90 20.74 -18.64
CA LYS A 32 -3.99 21.09 -19.56
C LYS A 32 -5.33 21.32 -18.83
N ILE A 33 -5.48 20.71 -17.65
CA ILE A 33 -6.55 20.95 -16.67
C ILE A 33 -6.44 22.33 -16.01
N ASP A 34 -5.22 22.87 -15.90
CA ASP A 34 -4.92 24.24 -15.44
C ASP A 34 -5.72 25.32 -16.20
N ARG A 35 -6.16 25.01 -17.42
CA ARG A 35 -6.94 25.91 -18.27
C ARG A 35 -8.47 25.76 -18.12
N TYR A 36 -8.95 24.81 -17.31
CA TYR A 36 -10.38 24.47 -17.22
C TYR A 36 -10.92 24.26 -15.79
N SER A 37 -10.08 24.18 -14.77
CA SER A 37 -10.51 23.95 -13.39
C SER A 37 -10.26 25.20 -12.57
N GLU A 38 -11.30 25.68 -11.90
CA GLU A 38 -11.18 26.44 -10.66
C GLU A 38 -10.04 25.84 -9.82
N TYR A 39 -9.00 26.63 -9.54
CA TYR A 39 -7.69 26.19 -9.04
C TYR A 39 -7.76 25.31 -7.77
N GLY A 40 -8.86 25.36 -7.00
CA GLY A 40 -9.08 24.51 -5.84
C GLY A 40 -9.32 23.03 -6.16
N ALA A 41 -10.17 22.71 -7.14
CA ALA A 41 -10.57 21.33 -7.41
C ALA A 41 -9.41 20.49 -8.00
N ALA A 42 -8.63 21.08 -8.92
CA ALA A 42 -7.45 20.43 -9.50
C ALA A 42 -6.37 20.14 -8.44
N VAL A 43 -6.15 21.07 -7.51
CA VAL A 43 -5.18 20.88 -6.41
C VAL A 43 -5.63 19.76 -5.48
N LEU A 44 -6.92 19.72 -5.11
CA LEU A 44 -7.47 18.63 -4.28
C LEU A 44 -7.33 17.27 -4.96
N VAL A 45 -7.65 17.15 -6.25
CA VAL A 45 -7.49 15.90 -7.02
C VAL A 45 -6.02 15.46 -7.06
N LEU A 46 -5.09 16.40 -7.22
CA LEU A 46 -3.65 16.10 -7.24
C LEU A 46 -3.14 15.65 -5.85
N LEU A 47 -3.63 16.25 -4.77
CA LEU A 47 -3.35 15.81 -3.40
C LEU A 47 -3.92 14.41 -3.11
N MET A 48 -5.15 14.13 -3.54
CA MET A 48 -5.74 12.78 -3.42
C MET A 48 -4.95 11.73 -4.21
N ALA A 49 -4.50 12.07 -5.42
CA ALA A 49 -3.71 11.16 -6.26
C ALA A 49 -2.33 10.87 -5.66
N THR A 50 -1.67 11.87 -5.09
CA THR A 50 -0.36 11.70 -4.43
C THR A 50 -0.50 10.86 -3.15
N PHE A 51 -1.53 11.11 -2.34
CA PHE A 51 -1.84 10.29 -1.17
C PHE A 51 -2.07 8.81 -1.53
N ALA A 52 -2.90 8.55 -2.56
CA ALA A 52 -3.16 7.19 -3.03
C ALA A 52 -1.90 6.48 -3.54
N LEU A 53 -0.99 7.20 -4.20
CA LEU A 53 0.27 6.64 -4.66
C LEU A 53 1.19 6.24 -3.50
N ILE A 54 1.26 7.07 -2.45
CA ILE A 54 2.05 6.79 -1.24
C ILE A 54 1.48 5.57 -0.51
N ALA A 55 0.16 5.52 -0.30
CA ALA A 55 -0.49 4.36 0.31
C ALA A 55 -0.19 3.07 -0.47
N HIS A 56 -0.22 3.13 -1.80
CA HIS A 56 0.11 1.99 -2.65
C HIS A 56 1.57 1.53 -2.53
N TRP A 57 2.53 2.46 -2.43
CA TRP A 57 3.94 2.11 -2.21
C TRP A 57 4.15 1.45 -0.85
N LEU A 58 3.55 2.03 0.20
CA LEU A 58 3.61 1.45 1.55
C LEU A 58 2.96 0.07 1.59
N ALA A 59 1.84 -0.15 0.90
CA ALA A 59 1.18 -1.45 0.85
C ALA A 59 2.05 -2.52 0.18
N CYS A 60 2.78 -2.13 -0.88
CA CYS A 60 3.75 -3.00 -1.52
C CYS A 60 4.90 -3.38 -0.58
N ILE A 61 5.40 -2.42 0.20
CA ILE A 61 6.46 -2.67 1.19
C ILE A 61 5.94 -3.57 2.32
N TRP A 62 4.74 -3.31 2.83
CA TRP A 62 4.08 -4.15 3.85
C TRP A 62 3.95 -5.61 3.40
N TYR A 63 3.58 -5.81 2.13
CA TYR A 63 3.56 -7.14 1.53
C TYR A 63 4.94 -7.77 1.39
N ALA A 64 5.95 -7.00 0.97
CA ALA A 64 7.31 -7.49 0.87
C ALA A 64 7.86 -7.94 2.22
N ILE A 65 7.61 -7.20 3.31
CA ILE A 65 8.00 -7.56 4.67
C ILE A 65 7.37 -8.89 5.07
N GLY A 66 6.04 -9.00 4.99
CA GLY A 66 5.34 -10.24 5.35
C GLY A 66 5.84 -11.44 4.56
N ASN A 67 6.06 -11.28 3.25
CA ASN A 67 6.54 -12.39 2.40
C ASN A 67 8.01 -12.77 2.66
N ALA A 68 8.85 -11.80 3.05
CA ALA A 68 10.25 -12.03 3.38
C ALA A 68 10.43 -12.66 4.78
N GLU A 69 9.63 -12.26 5.77
CA GLU A 69 9.70 -12.80 7.12
C GLU A 69 9.09 -14.19 7.24
N ARG A 70 8.03 -14.48 6.48
CA ARG A 70 7.29 -15.75 6.54
C ARG A 70 8.16 -17.03 6.46
N PRO A 71 9.15 -17.18 5.56
CA PRO A 71 10.02 -18.36 5.56
C PRO A 71 11.06 -18.37 6.69
N LEU A 72 11.35 -17.22 7.30
CA LEU A 72 12.36 -17.09 8.37
C LEU A 72 11.77 -17.35 9.76
N LEU A 73 10.48 -17.08 9.94
CA LEU A 73 9.78 -17.23 11.21
C LEU A 73 9.47 -18.71 11.51
N LYS A 74 9.92 -19.18 12.70
CA LYS A 74 9.56 -20.51 13.21
C LYS A 74 8.09 -20.59 13.64
N ALA A 75 7.52 -19.46 14.09
CA ALA A 75 6.12 -19.34 14.48
C ALA A 75 5.36 -18.55 13.40
N LYS A 76 4.26 -19.12 12.89
CA LYS A 76 3.40 -18.53 11.85
C LYS A 76 2.48 -17.44 12.41
N ILE A 77 3.08 -16.38 12.94
CA ILE A 77 2.37 -15.28 13.61
C ILE A 77 2.27 -14.00 12.75
N GLY A 78 2.91 -13.97 11.58
CA GLY A 78 2.93 -12.79 10.73
C GLY A 78 1.53 -12.43 10.18
N TRP A 79 1.37 -11.20 9.72
CA TRP A 79 0.07 -10.70 9.25
C TRP A 79 -0.51 -11.52 8.08
N LEU A 80 0.36 -12.10 7.22
CA LEU A 80 -0.05 -12.98 6.12
C LEU A 80 -0.65 -14.30 6.62
N ASP A 81 -0.10 -14.86 7.70
CA ASP A 81 -0.61 -16.10 8.27
C ASP A 81 -1.91 -15.84 9.05
N ALA A 82 -2.06 -14.66 9.68
CA ALA A 82 -3.34 -14.21 10.26
C ALA A 82 -4.41 -14.05 9.17
N LEU A 83 -4.09 -13.40 8.04
CA LEU A 83 -5.01 -13.28 6.90
C LEU A 83 -5.42 -14.66 6.35
N ALA A 84 -4.49 -15.61 6.29
CA ALA A 84 -4.78 -16.98 5.86
C ALA A 84 -5.77 -17.70 6.76
N GLN A 85 -5.70 -17.45 8.07
CA GLN A 85 -6.68 -17.96 9.04
C GLN A 85 -8.04 -17.30 8.82
N ASP A 86 -8.09 -15.99 8.64
CA ASP A 86 -9.35 -15.26 8.45
C ASP A 86 -10.08 -15.68 7.17
N THR A 87 -9.35 -15.89 6.06
CA THR A 87 -9.95 -16.30 4.78
C THR A 87 -10.12 -17.80 4.64
N GLN A 88 -9.70 -18.60 5.63
CA GLN A 88 -9.63 -20.07 5.57
C GLN A 88 -8.80 -20.59 4.37
N GLU A 89 -7.86 -19.78 3.87
CA GLU A 89 -6.97 -20.12 2.76
C GLU A 89 -5.56 -20.37 3.32
N TYR A 90 -5.36 -21.53 3.93
CA TYR A 90 -4.10 -21.87 4.61
C TYR A 90 -2.95 -22.13 3.62
N TYR A 91 -1.74 -21.84 4.09
CA TYR A 91 -0.53 -22.15 3.35
C TYR A 91 -0.04 -23.57 3.63
N PHE A 92 0.56 -24.22 2.62
CA PHE A 92 1.08 -25.58 2.78
C PHE A 92 2.28 -25.64 3.74
N PRO A 93 2.46 -26.74 4.50
CA PRO A 93 3.57 -26.91 5.44
C PRO A 93 4.95 -26.83 4.80
N ASN A 94 5.07 -27.26 3.54
CA ASN A 94 6.34 -27.32 2.82
C ASN A 94 6.76 -25.98 2.18
N ASN A 95 6.07 -24.87 2.47
CA ASN A 95 6.27 -23.56 1.83
C ASN A 95 6.16 -23.57 0.28
N THR A 96 5.66 -24.66 -0.31
CA THR A 96 5.58 -24.87 -1.76
C THR A 96 4.38 -24.20 -2.43
N GLY A 97 3.56 -23.47 -1.68
CA GLY A 97 2.43 -22.72 -2.23
C GLY A 97 1.26 -22.58 -1.25
N GLY A 98 0.09 -22.26 -1.80
CA GLY A 98 -1.12 -22.01 -1.05
C GLY A 98 -1.22 -20.58 -0.52
N GLY A 99 -2.11 -20.39 0.45
CA GLY A 99 -2.39 -19.08 1.03
C GLY A 99 -3.44 -18.26 0.29
N PRO A 100 -3.74 -17.07 0.80
CA PRO A 100 -4.83 -16.27 0.28
C PRO A 100 -4.64 -15.87 -1.18
N SER A 101 -5.72 -15.60 -1.92
CA SER A 101 -5.59 -15.08 -3.29
C SER A 101 -4.74 -13.80 -3.36
N VAL A 102 -4.04 -13.57 -4.48
CA VAL A 102 -3.19 -12.36 -4.67
C VAL A 102 -4.01 -11.07 -4.52
N LYS A 103 -5.28 -11.11 -4.95
CA LYS A 103 -6.22 -10.00 -4.77
C LYS A 103 -6.50 -9.74 -3.30
N SER A 104 -6.76 -10.79 -2.52
CA SER A 104 -7.00 -10.68 -1.07
C SER A 104 -5.82 -10.04 -0.37
N ARG A 105 -4.61 -10.58 -0.56
CA ARG A 105 -3.36 -10.03 0.03
C ARG A 105 -3.15 -8.55 -0.30
N TYR A 106 -3.38 -8.16 -1.56
CA TYR A 106 -3.20 -6.78 -2.01
C TYR A 106 -4.23 -5.83 -1.39
N VAL A 107 -5.50 -6.23 -1.37
CA VAL A 107 -6.58 -5.40 -0.81
C VAL A 107 -6.38 -5.24 0.70
N THR A 108 -6.02 -6.31 1.41
CA THR A 108 -5.73 -6.26 2.85
C THR A 108 -4.52 -5.38 3.15
N ALA A 109 -3.43 -5.49 2.37
CA ALA A 109 -2.24 -4.64 2.54
C ALA A 109 -2.56 -3.15 2.29
N LEU A 110 -3.30 -2.85 1.21
CA LEU A 110 -3.76 -1.49 0.95
C LEU A 110 -4.64 -0.97 2.09
N TYR A 111 -5.61 -1.77 2.52
CA TYR A 111 -6.51 -1.41 3.59
C TYR A 111 -5.75 -1.08 4.89
N PHE A 112 -4.77 -1.90 5.27
CA PHE A 112 -3.91 -1.65 6.44
C PHE A 112 -3.16 -0.32 6.31
N THR A 113 -2.53 -0.06 5.16
CA THR A 113 -1.78 1.18 4.97
C THR A 113 -2.66 2.43 4.89
N PHE A 114 -3.82 2.36 4.25
CA PHE A 114 -4.77 3.47 4.21
C PHE A 114 -5.27 3.80 5.61
N THR A 115 -5.71 2.78 6.36
CA THR A 115 -6.24 2.96 7.72
C THR A 115 -5.19 3.42 8.72
N SER A 116 -3.93 3.04 8.52
CA SER A 116 -2.79 3.53 9.31
C SER A 116 -2.41 4.97 8.94
N LEU A 117 -2.38 5.31 7.65
CA LEU A 117 -2.10 6.67 7.17
C LEU A 117 -3.17 7.67 7.57
N THR A 118 -4.45 7.27 7.52
CA THR A 118 -5.57 8.10 7.97
C THR A 118 -5.75 8.06 9.49
N SER A 119 -4.87 7.37 10.22
CA SER A 119 -4.94 7.23 11.69
C SER A 119 -6.27 6.66 12.22
N VAL A 120 -7.05 5.95 11.38
CA VAL A 120 -8.32 5.32 11.78
C VAL A 120 -8.05 4.03 12.55
N GLY A 121 -7.13 3.20 12.05
CA GLY A 121 -6.61 2.03 12.78
C GLY A 121 -7.65 1.04 13.33
N PHE A 122 -8.43 0.38 12.46
CA PHE A 122 -9.49 -0.56 12.89
C PHE A 122 -8.99 -1.82 13.62
N GLY A 123 -7.71 -2.18 13.51
CA GLY A 123 -7.10 -3.28 14.28
C GLY A 123 -7.39 -4.71 13.79
N ASN A 124 -8.16 -4.88 12.72
CA ASN A 124 -8.37 -6.19 12.06
C ASN A 124 -7.12 -6.73 11.35
N VAL A 125 -6.19 -5.86 10.93
CA VAL A 125 -4.86 -6.24 10.47
C VAL A 125 -3.87 -5.54 11.39
N ALA A 126 -3.06 -6.33 12.09
CA ALA A 126 -2.13 -5.81 13.09
C ALA A 126 -0.70 -6.32 12.83
N PRO A 127 0.32 -5.49 13.14
CA PRO A 127 1.70 -5.93 13.16
C PRO A 127 1.96 -6.86 14.35
N ASN A 128 2.39 -8.08 14.08
CA ASN A 128 2.70 -9.09 15.08
C ASN A 128 4.22 -9.24 15.29
N THR A 129 5.00 -9.12 14.22
CA THR A 129 6.47 -9.22 14.25
C THR A 129 7.12 -7.88 14.60
N ASP A 130 8.38 -7.90 15.02
CA ASP A 130 9.10 -6.67 15.35
C ASP A 130 9.36 -5.81 14.10
N ALA A 131 9.62 -6.43 12.94
CA ALA A 131 9.78 -5.69 11.69
C ALA A 131 8.45 -5.06 11.23
N GLU A 132 7.34 -5.80 11.35
CA GLU A 132 5.99 -5.28 11.08
C GLU A 132 5.66 -4.09 11.99
N LYS A 133 6.00 -4.17 13.29
CA LYS A 133 5.78 -3.07 14.25
C LYS A 133 6.61 -1.84 13.91
N ILE A 134 7.91 -2.01 13.63
CA ILE A 134 8.80 -0.90 13.23
C ILE A 134 8.28 -0.21 11.96
N PHE A 135 7.87 -1.00 10.97
CA PHE A 135 7.28 -0.45 9.74
C PHE A 135 6.01 0.34 10.04
N THR A 136 5.13 -0.18 10.90
CA THR A 136 3.87 0.49 11.26
C THR A 136 4.12 1.83 11.94
N ILE A 137 5.11 1.91 12.84
CA ILE A 137 5.53 3.18 13.48
C ILE A 137 5.98 4.18 12.41
N CYS A 138 6.81 3.75 11.44
CA CYS A 138 7.24 4.61 10.35
C CYS A 138 6.06 5.12 9.50
N VAL A 139 5.08 4.27 9.19
CA VAL A 139 3.86 4.65 8.45
C VAL A 139 3.03 5.67 9.22
N MET A 140 2.86 5.49 10.53
CA MET A 140 2.14 6.44 11.38
C MET A 140 2.84 7.81 11.39
N LEU A 141 4.17 7.86 11.48
CA LEU A 141 4.94 9.11 11.41
C LEU A 141 4.79 9.83 10.05
N VAL A 142 4.67 9.08 8.95
CA VAL A 142 4.38 9.64 7.61
C VAL A 142 2.95 10.18 7.54
N GLY A 143 1.98 9.47 8.12
CA GLY A 143 0.59 9.92 8.23
C GLY A 143 0.46 11.25 8.98
N CYS A 144 1.16 11.40 10.11
CA CYS A 144 1.18 12.65 10.88
C CYS A 144 1.70 13.86 10.07
N LYS A 145 2.64 13.67 9.13
CA LYS A 145 3.17 14.75 8.28
C LYS A 145 2.23 15.20 7.17
N PHE A 146 1.29 14.35 6.73
CA PHE A 146 0.22 14.71 5.79
C PHE A 146 -0.97 15.42 6.49
N TYR A 147 -1.12 15.18 7.80
CA TYR A 147 -2.26 15.64 8.59
C TYR A 147 -2.40 17.15 8.88
N PRO A 148 -1.38 18.04 8.80
CA PRO A 148 -1.64 19.46 9.05
C PRO A 148 -2.35 20.17 7.88
N GLY A 149 -2.40 19.59 6.67
CA GLY A 149 -3.00 20.25 5.50
C GLY A 149 -4.35 19.70 5.03
N VAL A 150 -4.65 18.42 5.27
CA VAL A 150 -5.83 17.75 4.69
C VAL A 150 -7.00 17.67 5.68
N THR A 151 -6.72 17.61 6.98
CA THR A 151 -7.74 17.48 8.04
C THR A 151 -8.45 18.80 8.32
N LEU A 152 -7.86 19.96 8.00
CA LEU A 152 -8.55 21.25 8.07
C LEU A 152 -9.63 21.41 6.98
N ALA A 153 -9.60 20.61 5.91
CA ALA A 153 -10.55 20.67 4.80
C ALA A 153 -11.60 19.53 4.79
N LEU A 154 -11.50 18.57 5.70
CA LEU A 154 -12.46 17.44 5.83
C LEU A 154 -13.14 17.37 7.20
N VAL A 155 -12.75 18.22 8.16
CA VAL A 155 -13.39 18.37 9.48
C VAL A 155 -14.11 19.73 9.62
N PHE A 156 -14.19 20.52 8.55
CA PHE A 156 -15.06 21.69 8.42
C PHE A 156 -15.89 21.57 7.14
#